data_AF-A0A927ZZN6-F1
#
_entry.id   AF-A0A927ZZN6-F1
#
_cell.length_a   1.000
_cell.length_b   1.000
_cell.length_c   1.000
_cell.angle_alpha   90.00
_cell.angle_beta   90.00
_cell.angle_gamma   90.00
#
_symmetry.space_group_name_H-M   'P 1'
#
loop_
_entity.id
_entity.type
_entity.pdbx_description
1 polymer ?
#
loop_
_entity_poly.entity_id
_entity_poly.type
_entity_poly.pdbx_seq_one_letter_code
_entity_poly.pdbx_strand_id
1 'polypeptide(L)'
;MINNLVFLTENANDIYNPTWYIVMVLLLIILMSPWIFLIFKYGIYRKLRVRFIIEEGKELEPIYLKKGAEIILPEAPVIEGKIFVGWFIDKELTEEYIPIPMPNYNIKLYAKYE
;
A
#
# COMPACT_ATOMS: atom_id res chain seq x y z
N MET A 1 -51.35 53.15 -13.60
CA MET A 1 -49.88 53.01 -13.58
C MET A 1 -49.47 51.87 -12.63
N ILE A 2 -49.77 50.59 -12.92
CA ILE A 2 -49.36 49.47 -12.05
C ILE A 2 -49.04 48.19 -12.85
N ASN A 3 -48.26 48.25 -13.94
CA ASN A 3 -47.93 47.04 -14.73
C ASN A 3 -46.42 46.81 -14.98
N ASN A 4 -45.51 47.55 -14.33
CA ASN A 4 -44.07 47.43 -14.62
C ASN A 4 -43.21 46.85 -13.48
N LEU A 5 -43.81 46.48 -12.33
CA LEU A 5 -43.04 45.97 -11.17
C LEU A 5 -43.03 44.45 -11.02
N VAL A 6 -43.97 43.74 -11.65
CA VAL A 6 -44.05 42.26 -11.57
C VAL A 6 -43.00 41.58 -12.46
N PHE A 7 -42.50 42.25 -13.50
CA PHE A 7 -41.56 41.66 -14.47
C PHE A 7 -40.08 41.72 -14.04
N LEU A 8 -39.75 42.45 -12.96
CA LEU A 8 -38.35 42.65 -12.53
C LEU A 8 -37.94 41.75 -11.35
N THR A 9 -38.88 41.01 -10.75
CA THR A 9 -38.59 40.12 -9.60
C THR A 9 -38.34 38.66 -9.98
N GLU A 10 -38.53 38.30 -11.25
CA GLU A 10 -38.34 36.92 -11.74
C GLU A 10 -36.95 36.68 -12.34
N ASN A 11 -35.96 37.55 -12.07
CA ASN A 11 -34.64 37.38 -12.67
C ASN A 11 -33.48 37.92 -11.79
N ALA A 12 -33.44 37.51 -10.53
CA ALA A 12 -32.26 37.71 -9.67
C ALA A 12 -31.78 36.42 -8.99
N ASN A 13 -32.61 35.37 -8.94
CA ASN A 13 -32.25 34.09 -8.34
C ASN A 13 -31.92 32.99 -9.36
N ASP A 14 -32.16 33.19 -10.66
CA ASP A 14 -31.64 32.32 -11.73
C ASP A 14 -30.14 32.57 -12.02
N ILE A 15 -29.53 33.48 -11.24
CA ILE A 15 -28.07 33.64 -11.11
C ILE A 15 -27.47 32.49 -10.25
N TYR A 16 -28.31 31.64 -9.63
CA TYR A 16 -27.84 30.49 -8.89
C TYR A 16 -27.58 29.29 -9.79
N ASN A 17 -26.29 29.10 -10.04
CA ASN A 17 -25.62 27.87 -10.40
C ASN A 17 -26.45 26.93 -11.29
N PRO A 18 -26.48 27.18 -12.60
CA PRO A 18 -27.40 26.53 -13.50
C PRO A 18 -27.25 25.01 -13.38
N THR A 19 -28.36 24.28 -13.47
CA THR A 19 -28.38 22.81 -13.21
C THR A 19 -27.33 22.04 -14.02
N TRP A 20 -26.90 22.57 -15.17
CA TRP A 20 -25.78 22.05 -15.95
C TRP A 20 -24.45 22.03 -15.20
N TYR A 21 -24.19 22.98 -14.29
CA TYR A 21 -23.01 22.99 -13.42
C TYR A 21 -22.98 21.75 -12.53
N ILE A 22 -24.12 21.38 -11.95
CA ILE A 22 -24.23 20.16 -11.12
C ILE A 22 -23.97 18.91 -11.99
N VAL A 23 -24.52 18.87 -13.20
CA VAL A 23 -24.29 17.77 -14.16
C VAL A 23 -22.82 17.70 -14.57
N MET A 24 -22.16 18.83 -14.82
CA MET A 24 -20.74 18.88 -15.16
C MET A 24 -19.87 18.43 -13.97
N VAL A 25 -20.18 18.82 -12.74
CA VAL A 25 -19.47 18.37 -11.54
C VAL A 25 -19.63 16.86 -11.33
N LEU A 26 -20.84 16.31 -11.53
CA LEU A 26 -21.07 14.86 -11.44
C LEU A 26 -20.32 14.09 -12.54
N LEU A 27 -20.31 14.60 -13.77
CA LEU A 27 -19.55 14.01 -14.87
C LEU A 27 -18.05 14.08 -14.61
N LEU A 28 -17.53 15.16 -14.05
CA LEU A 28 -16.11 15.26 -13.68
C LEU A 28 -15.74 14.27 -12.58
N ILE A 29 -16.59 14.07 -11.58
CA ILE A 29 -16.36 13.06 -10.52
C ILE A 29 -16.37 11.64 -11.11
N ILE A 30 -17.31 11.33 -12.01
CA ILE A 30 -17.40 10.01 -12.67
C ILE A 30 -16.23 9.78 -13.63
N LEU A 31 -15.80 10.79 -14.37
CA LEU A 31 -14.68 10.70 -15.33
C LEU A 31 -13.31 10.73 -14.66
N MET A 32 -13.20 11.36 -13.49
CA MET A 32 -12.01 11.29 -12.65
C MET A 32 -12.04 10.09 -11.72
N SER A 33 -13.17 9.38 -11.58
CA SER A 33 -13.28 8.17 -10.76
C SER A 33 -12.28 7.06 -11.13
N PRO A 34 -11.90 6.84 -12.42
CA PRO A 34 -10.83 5.90 -12.77
C PRO A 34 -9.46 6.38 -12.30
N TRP A 35 -9.19 7.69 -12.25
CA TRP A 35 -7.92 8.25 -11.76
C TRP A 35 -7.86 8.34 -10.23
N ILE A 36 -8.97 8.73 -9.58
CA ILE A 36 -9.13 8.69 -8.13
C ILE A 36 -9.03 7.25 -7.63
N PHE A 37 -9.71 6.30 -8.29
CA PHE A 37 -9.61 4.88 -7.98
C PHE A 37 -8.18 4.39 -8.19
N LEU A 38 -7.48 4.86 -9.22
CA LEU A 38 -6.05 4.59 -9.39
C LEU A 38 -5.19 5.21 -8.26
N ILE A 39 -5.50 6.40 -7.74
CA ILE A 39 -4.79 7.05 -6.63
C ILE A 39 -5.04 6.30 -5.30
N PHE A 40 -6.28 5.92 -4.99
CA PHE A 40 -6.62 5.10 -3.82
C PHE A 40 -6.01 3.71 -3.90
N LYS A 41 -5.98 3.15 -5.11
CA LYS A 41 -5.26 1.92 -5.41
C LYS A 41 -3.76 2.14 -5.11
N TYR A 42 -3.16 3.21 -5.61
CA TYR A 42 -1.71 3.49 -5.55
C TYR A 42 -1.17 3.74 -4.13
N GLY A 43 -1.94 4.38 -3.25
CA GLY A 43 -1.54 4.71 -1.87
C GLY A 43 -1.36 3.51 -0.93
N ILE A 44 -1.85 2.32 -1.29
CA ILE A 44 -1.85 1.11 -0.46
C ILE A 44 -0.70 0.14 -0.82
N TYR A 45 0.16 0.49 -1.79
CA TYR A 45 1.16 -0.45 -2.35
C TYR A 45 2.58 -0.39 -1.78
N ARG A 46 2.79 0.15 -0.57
CA ARG A 46 4.08 -0.04 0.09
C ARG A 46 4.16 -1.47 0.63
N LYS A 47 4.53 -2.40 -0.25
CA LYS A 47 5.02 -3.71 0.14
C LYS A 47 6.45 -3.53 0.65
N LEU A 48 6.70 -4.06 1.84
CA LEU A 48 8.01 -4.15 2.45
C LEU A 48 8.66 -5.46 2.07
N ARG A 49 9.99 -5.43 1.97
CA ARG A 49 10.79 -6.55 1.51
C ARG A 49 11.40 -7.28 2.71
N VAL A 50 11.23 -8.59 2.75
CA VAL A 50 11.97 -9.50 3.64
C VAL A 50 13.01 -10.23 2.80
N ARG A 51 14.29 -10.11 3.17
CA ARG A 51 15.40 -10.86 2.56
C ARG A 51 15.80 -12.01 3.46
N PHE A 52 16.15 -13.13 2.84
CA PHE A 52 16.60 -14.35 3.49
C PHE A 52 17.98 -14.70 2.96
N ILE A 53 18.99 -14.55 3.78
CA ILE A 53 20.40 -14.76 3.44
C ILE A 53 20.79 -16.13 3.97
N ILE A 54 21.21 -17.04 3.09
CA ILE A 54 21.59 -18.41 3.43
C ILE A 54 23.08 -18.52 3.72
N GLU A 55 23.89 -18.03 2.78
CA GLU A 55 25.36 -17.97 2.85
C GLU A 55 25.80 -16.64 2.24
N GLU A 56 27.06 -16.25 2.42
CA GLU A 56 27.61 -15.09 1.72
C GLU A 56 27.48 -15.27 0.20
N GLY A 57 26.60 -14.49 -0.42
CA GLY A 57 26.31 -14.56 -1.87
C GLY A 57 25.16 -15.48 -2.27
N LYS A 58 24.53 -16.21 -1.33
CA LYS A 58 23.29 -16.98 -1.59
C LYS A 58 22.14 -16.42 -0.76
N GLU A 59 21.08 -15.97 -1.43
CA GLU A 59 19.83 -15.52 -0.82
C GLU A 59 18.64 -16.26 -1.43
N LEU A 60 17.58 -16.49 -0.64
CA LEU A 60 16.30 -16.98 -1.17
C LEU A 60 15.54 -15.84 -1.85
N GLU A 61 14.49 -16.21 -2.57
CA GLU A 61 13.56 -15.25 -3.14
C GLU A 61 12.97 -14.34 -2.05
N PRO A 62 13.07 -13.00 -2.23
CA PRO A 62 12.56 -12.07 -1.25
C PRO A 62 11.03 -12.05 -1.26
N ILE A 63 10.43 -12.00 -0.07
CA ILE A 63 8.98 -11.91 0.07
C ILE A 63 8.57 -10.44 0.23
N TYR A 64 7.45 -10.07 -0.40
CA TYR A 64 6.90 -8.72 -0.36
C TYR A 64 5.57 -8.68 0.41
N LEU A 65 5.63 -8.17 1.63
CA LEU A 65 4.50 -8.15 2.57
C LEU A 65 4.00 -6.72 2.82
N LYS A 66 2.71 -6.57 3.14
CA LYS A 66 2.20 -5.27 3.62
C LYS A 66 2.61 -5.07 5.08
N LYS A 67 2.71 -3.81 5.51
CA LYS A 67 2.90 -3.49 6.94
C LYS A 67 1.82 -4.20 7.78
N GLY A 68 2.24 -4.82 8.88
CA GLY A 68 1.36 -5.54 9.81
C GLY A 68 0.88 -6.91 9.30
N ALA A 69 1.26 -7.33 8.09
CA ALA A 69 1.03 -8.70 7.65
C ALA A 69 1.89 -9.67 8.46
N GLU A 70 1.41 -10.89 8.66
CA GLU A 70 2.17 -11.96 9.27
C GLU A 70 3.34 -12.38 8.36
N ILE A 71 4.51 -12.61 8.96
CA ILE A 71 5.70 -13.07 8.24
C ILE A 71 5.70 -14.60 8.30
N ILE A 72 5.36 -15.24 7.19
CA ILE A 72 5.53 -16.68 7.02
C ILE A 72 6.96 -16.92 6.55
N LEU A 73 7.77 -17.52 7.42
CA LEU A 73 9.15 -17.88 7.11
C LEU A 73 9.15 -19.03 6.08
N PRO A 74 9.96 -18.94 5.02
CA PRO A 74 10.12 -20.05 4.09
C PRO A 74 10.85 -21.20 4.78
N GLU A 75 10.61 -22.41 4.29
CA GLU A 75 11.44 -23.55 4.64
C GLU A 75 12.86 -23.28 4.12
N ALA A 76 13.84 -23.43 5.00
CA ALA A 76 15.24 -23.20 4.64
C ALA A 76 15.72 -24.32 3.70
N PRO A 77 16.60 -24.01 2.73
CA PRO A 77 17.15 -25.04 1.86
C PRO A 77 18.00 -26.02 2.67
N VAL A 78 17.86 -27.31 2.36
CA VAL A 78 18.72 -28.35 2.93
C VAL A 78 20.09 -28.25 2.29
N ILE A 79 21.11 -27.98 3.12
CA ILE A 79 22.51 -27.98 2.69
C ILE A 79 23.13 -29.31 3.13
N GLU A 80 23.78 -30.01 2.21
CA GLU A 80 24.38 -31.32 2.49
C GLU A 80 25.38 -31.23 3.64
N GLY A 81 25.18 -32.03 4.68
CA GLY A 81 26.03 -32.05 5.87
C GLY A 81 25.81 -30.91 6.87
N LYS A 82 24.76 -30.10 6.72
CA LYS A 82 24.43 -28.99 7.63
C LYS A 82 22.97 -29.07 8.09
N ILE A 83 22.71 -28.80 9.36
CA ILE A 83 21.37 -28.75 9.97
C ILE A 83 20.93 -27.30 10.08
N PHE A 84 19.77 -26.97 9.51
CA PHE A 84 19.19 -25.65 9.68
C PHE A 84 18.73 -25.45 11.14
N VAL A 85 19.29 -24.44 11.79
CA VAL A 85 19.00 -24.12 13.20
C VAL A 85 17.85 -23.11 13.30
N GLY A 86 17.85 -22.09 12.44
CA GLY A 86 16.86 -21.01 12.50
C GLY A 86 17.25 -19.75 11.73
N TRP A 87 16.37 -18.75 11.78
CA TRP A 87 16.60 -17.43 11.17
C TRP A 87 17.06 -16.43 12.24
N PHE A 88 18.02 -15.58 11.91
CA PHE A 88 18.63 -14.60 12.81
C PHE A 88 18.54 -13.20 12.20
N ILE A 89 18.48 -12.15 13.03
CA ILE A 89 18.42 -10.76 12.53
C ILE A 89 19.80 -10.18 12.19
N ASP A 90 20.85 -10.76 12.76
CA ASP A 90 22.23 -10.31 12.61
C ASP A 90 23.06 -11.25 11.74
N LYS A 91 24.05 -10.68 11.05
CA LYS A 91 25.05 -11.46 10.30
C LYS A 91 25.91 -12.32 11.23
N GLU A 92 26.07 -11.91 12.49
CA GLU A 92 26.85 -12.63 13.51
C GLU A 92 26.07 -13.81 14.13
N LEU A 93 24.79 -13.99 13.76
CA LEU A 93 23.93 -15.09 14.22
C LEU A 93 23.82 -15.17 15.76
N THR A 94 23.80 -13.99 16.39
CA THR A 94 23.70 -13.77 17.83
C THR A 94 22.26 -13.66 18.31
N GLU A 95 21.42 -12.92 17.57
CA GLU A 95 20.01 -12.71 17.90
C GLU A 95 19.10 -13.49 16.94
N GLU A 96 18.37 -14.45 17.50
CA GLU A 96 17.38 -15.22 16.77
C GLU A 96 16.16 -14.36 16.41
N TYR A 97 15.64 -14.56 15.20
CA TYR A 97 14.46 -13.86 14.74
C TYR A 97 13.20 -14.49 15.32
N ILE A 98 12.45 -13.68 16.06
CA ILE A 98 11.14 -14.05 16.59
C ILE A 98 10.07 -13.59 15.59
N PRO A 99 9.13 -14.46 15.17
CA PRO A 99 8.03 -14.08 14.30
C PRO A 99 7.23 -12.91 14.89
N ILE A 100 7.32 -11.77 14.23
CA ILE A 100 6.57 -10.55 14.57
C ILE A 100 5.80 -10.08 13.33
N PRO A 101 4.67 -9.37 13.50
CA PRO A 101 4.01 -8.70 12.39
C PRO A 101 4.98 -7.79 11.63
N MET A 102 4.86 -7.73 10.31
CA MET A 102 5.78 -6.98 9.45
C MET A 102 5.90 -5.52 9.93
N PRO A 103 7.10 -5.08 10.35
CA PRO A 103 7.33 -3.73 10.87
C PRO A 103 7.24 -2.71 9.72
N ASN A 104 7.51 -1.43 9.97
CA ASN A 104 7.44 -0.40 8.92
C ASN A 104 8.74 -0.25 8.09
N TYR A 105 9.57 -1.28 8.03
CA TYR A 105 10.86 -1.28 7.35
C TYR A 105 11.19 -2.66 6.77
N ASN A 106 12.17 -2.71 5.87
CA ASN A 106 12.62 -3.96 5.24
C ASN A 106 13.44 -4.79 6.24
N ILE A 107 13.15 -6.09 6.32
CA ILE A 107 13.87 -7.01 7.20
C ILE A 107 14.93 -7.76 6.39
N LYS A 108 16.07 -8.05 7.02
CA LYS A 108 17.04 -9.04 6.56
C LYS A 108 17.13 -10.12 7.62
N LEU A 109 16.98 -11.37 7.20
CA LEU A 109 17.14 -12.55 8.05
C LEU A 109 18.30 -13.38 7.51
N TYR A 110 19.09 -13.93 8.42
CA TYR A 110 20.25 -14.76 8.14
C TYR A 110 19.97 -16.18 8.63
N ALA A 111 20.11 -17.17 7.76
CA ALA A 111 19.96 -18.56 8.13
C ALA A 111 21.20 -19.02 8.90
N LYS A 112 20.99 -19.65 10.05
CA LYS A 112 22.04 -20.34 10.79
C LYS A 112 21.97 -21.83 10.49
N TYR A 113 23.14 -22.41 10.24
CA TYR A 113 23.33 -23.84 10.06
C TYR A 113 24.39 -24.34 11.04
N GLU A 114 24.23 -25.58 11.50
CA GLU A 114 25.19 -26.33 12.33
C GLU A 114 25.74 -27.55 11.59
#